data_AF-A0A814F283-F1
#
_entry.id   AF-A0A814F283-F1
#
_cell.length_a   1.000
_cell.length_b   1.000
_cell.length_c   1.000
_cell.angle_alpha   90.00
_cell.angle_beta   90.00
_cell.angle_gamma   90.00
#
_symmetry.space_group_name_H-M   'P 1'
#
loop_
_entity.id
_entity.type
_entity.pdbx_description
1 polymer ?
#
loop_
_entity_poly.entity_id
_entity_poly.type
_entity_poly.pdbx_seq_one_letter_code
_entity_poly.pdbx_strand_id
1 'polypeptide(L)'
;MDRVEFDGMVSDNSIALTLKFSTPAERCSCAEKLCKEVFMLDKEFKSWDGTSADNATEYHFNILSNIADVVEQTDLDLIMLEIATLAKKYPTLNTNQVIQILLLREDLTKQEATDTAVAYMPRVNQGILFEIMGIVNQPN
;
A
#
# COMPACT_ATOMS: atom_id res chain seq x y z
N MET A 1 27.90 28.80 -24.71
CA MET A 1 27.57 27.40 -24.35
C MET A 1 27.53 27.41 -22.84
N ASP A 2 26.38 27.79 -22.29
CA ASP A 2 26.24 28.02 -20.86
C ASP A 2 25.97 26.69 -20.17
N ARG A 3 26.82 26.36 -19.20
CA ARG A 3 26.59 25.26 -18.26
C ARG A 3 25.43 25.69 -17.36
N VAL A 4 24.30 25.01 -17.51
CA VAL A 4 23.23 25.06 -16.52
C VAL A 4 23.67 24.21 -15.34
N GLU A 5 24.11 24.86 -14.28
CA GLU A 5 24.28 24.25 -12.96
C GLU A 5 22.88 23.88 -12.44
N PHE A 6 22.62 22.58 -12.33
CA PHE A 6 21.47 22.06 -11.59
C PHE A 6 21.79 22.18 -10.09
N ASP A 7 21.59 23.38 -9.56
CA ASP A 7 21.48 23.62 -8.13
C ASP A 7 20.00 23.49 -7.73
N GLY A 8 19.72 22.68 -6.70
CA GLY A 8 18.36 22.49 -6.21
C GLY A 8 18.08 21.10 -5.62
N MET A 9 18.66 20.85 -4.45
CA MET A 9 18.11 20.07 -3.33
C MET A 9 16.97 19.08 -3.67
N VAL A 10 17.30 17.80 -3.82
CA VAL A 10 16.37 16.73 -3.42
C VAL A 10 16.36 16.74 -1.90
N SER A 11 15.51 17.61 -1.32
CA SER A 11 15.11 17.47 0.07
C SER A 11 14.12 16.33 0.16
N ASP A 12 14.62 15.16 0.53
CA ASP A 12 13.81 14.08 1.09
C ASP A 12 12.94 14.64 2.22
N ASN A 13 11.67 14.24 2.24
CA ASN A 13 10.53 14.75 3.03
C ASN A 13 9.84 16.00 2.48
N SER A 14 8.78 15.80 1.68
CA SER A 14 7.44 16.38 1.90
C SER A 14 6.53 16.21 0.67
N ILE A 15 5.97 15.02 0.46
CA ILE A 15 4.55 14.95 0.09
C ILE A 15 3.80 14.41 1.31
N ALA A 16 3.99 15.09 2.44
CA ALA A 16 3.00 15.14 3.50
C ALA A 16 1.89 16.10 3.05
N LEU A 17 1.24 15.80 1.92
CA LEU A 17 -0.14 16.21 1.76
C LEU A 17 -0.88 15.34 2.77
N THR A 18 -1.26 15.93 3.89
CA THR A 18 -2.02 15.29 4.96
C THR A 18 -3.42 14.94 4.41
N LEU A 19 -3.48 13.96 3.52
CA LEU A 19 -4.69 13.39 2.95
C LEU A 19 -5.37 12.60 4.06
N LYS A 20 -6.51 13.10 4.49
CA LYS A 20 -7.25 12.57 5.61
C LYS A 20 -8.74 12.73 5.34
N PHE A 21 -9.52 11.74 5.76
CA PHE A 21 -10.93 11.60 5.44
C PHE A 21 -11.73 11.45 6.74
N SER A 22 -11.97 12.57 7.42
CA SER A 22 -12.54 12.61 8.76
C SER A 22 -13.97 12.05 8.80
N THR A 23 -14.73 12.24 7.72
CA THR A 23 -16.14 11.81 7.65
C THR A 23 -16.31 10.51 6.85
N PRO A 24 -17.32 9.68 7.16
CA PRO A 24 -17.65 8.51 6.35
C PRO A 24 -17.94 8.85 4.87
N ALA A 25 -18.55 10.02 4.62
CA ALA A 25 -18.84 10.49 3.27
C ALA A 25 -17.56 10.81 2.47
N GLU A 26 -16.56 11.45 3.11
CA GLU A 26 -15.26 11.70 2.48
C GLU A 26 -14.51 10.41 2.19
N ARG A 27 -14.58 9.43 3.10
CA ARG A 27 -13.97 8.10 2.92
C ARG A 27 -14.56 7.36 1.74
N CYS A 28 -15.89 7.29 1.65
CA CYS A 28 -16.60 6.70 0.53
C CYS A 28 -16.26 7.43 -0.79
N SER A 29 -16.27 8.77 -0.79
CA SER A 29 -15.89 9.55 -1.97
C SER A 29 -14.44 9.30 -2.40
N CYS A 30 -13.52 9.13 -1.45
CA CYS A 30 -12.13 8.78 -1.74
C CYS A 30 -12.02 7.37 -2.34
N ALA A 31 -12.66 6.39 -1.73
CA ALA A 31 -12.66 5.01 -2.19
C ALA A 31 -13.17 4.88 -3.63
N GLU A 32 -14.30 5.53 -3.94
CA GLU A 32 -14.84 5.58 -5.31
C GLU A 32 -13.85 6.19 -6.32
N LYS A 33 -13.17 7.29 -5.94
CA LYS A 33 -12.16 7.93 -6.79
C LYS A 33 -10.97 7.00 -7.00
N LEU A 34 -10.47 6.38 -5.93
CA LEU A 34 -9.33 5.49 -5.99
C LEU A 34 -9.62 4.28 -6.90
N CYS A 35 -10.81 3.69 -6.79
CA CYS A 35 -11.25 2.61 -7.69
C CYS A 35 -11.37 3.06 -9.15
N LYS A 36 -11.85 4.28 -9.42
CA LYS A 36 -11.87 4.84 -10.78
C LYS A 36 -10.46 5.03 -11.33
N GLU A 37 -9.53 5.55 -10.53
CA GLU A 37 -8.13 5.72 -10.92
C GLU A 37 -7.46 4.37 -11.23
N VAL A 38 -7.72 3.33 -10.43
CA VAL A 38 -7.21 1.97 -10.73
C VAL A 38 -7.63 1.50 -12.10
N PHE A 39 -8.91 1.65 -12.43
CA PHE A 39 -9.42 1.27 -13.74
C PHE A 39 -8.76 2.07 -14.89
N MET A 40 -8.56 3.37 -14.68
CA MET A 40 -7.91 4.23 -15.67
C MET A 40 -6.43 3.88 -15.84
N LEU A 41 -5.70 3.63 -14.75
CA LEU A 41 -4.31 3.19 -14.78
C LEU A 41 -4.15 1.85 -15.50
N ASP A 42 -4.97 0.86 -15.15
CA ASP A 42 -4.94 -0.45 -15.80
C ASP A 42 -5.20 -0.35 -17.30
N LYS A 43 -6.21 0.44 -17.70
CA LYS A 43 -6.53 0.69 -19.10
C LYS A 43 -5.39 1.39 -19.84
N GLU A 44 -4.83 2.45 -19.25
CA GLU A 44 -3.80 3.27 -19.88
C GLU A 44 -2.50 2.46 -20.06
N PHE A 45 -2.06 1.76 -19.02
CA PHE A 45 -0.84 0.95 -19.08
C PHE A 45 -0.97 -0.22 -20.05
N LYS A 46 -2.13 -0.89 -20.10
CA LYS A 46 -2.41 -1.89 -21.14
C LYS A 46 -2.38 -1.32 -22.55
N SER A 47 -2.78 -0.05 -22.73
CA SER A 47 -2.68 0.61 -24.03
C SER A 47 -1.24 0.91 -24.44
N TRP A 48 -0.35 1.13 -23.46
CA TRP A 48 1.07 1.42 -23.69
C TRP A 48 1.92 0.16 -23.88
N ASP A 49 1.56 -0.96 -23.25
CA ASP A 49 2.40 -2.17 -23.22
C ASP A 49 2.63 -2.73 -24.63
N GLY A 50 1.69 -2.51 -25.57
CA GLY A 50 1.84 -2.94 -26.97
C GLY A 50 2.07 -4.45 -27.16
N THR A 51 1.93 -5.23 -26.09
CA THR A 51 2.21 -6.66 -26.00
C THR A 51 1.01 -7.47 -26.48
N SER A 52 1.29 -8.62 -27.13
CA SER A 52 0.27 -9.61 -27.45
C SER A 52 -0.30 -10.21 -26.16
N ALA A 53 -1.55 -10.68 -26.18
CA ALA A 53 -2.24 -11.24 -25.02
C ALA A 53 -1.45 -12.32 -24.25
N ASP A 54 -0.52 -13.00 -24.92
CA ASP A 54 0.32 -14.05 -24.35
C ASP A 54 1.54 -13.53 -23.54
N ASN A 55 1.89 -12.24 -23.64
CA ASN A 55 3.05 -11.60 -22.98
C ASN A 55 2.65 -10.32 -22.21
N ALA A 56 1.37 -10.14 -21.86
CA ALA A 56 0.92 -8.95 -21.16
C ALA A 56 1.60 -8.82 -19.80
N THR A 57 2.19 -7.64 -19.53
CA THR A 57 2.72 -7.31 -18.22
C THR A 57 1.55 -7.25 -17.22
N GLU A 58 1.64 -8.02 -16.12
CA GLU A 58 0.63 -7.93 -15.07
C GLU A 58 0.89 -6.66 -14.23
N TYR A 59 -0.02 -5.69 -14.32
CA TYR A 59 0.05 -4.48 -13.50
C TYR A 59 -0.71 -4.67 -12.18
N HIS A 60 -0.04 -4.46 -11.06
CA HIS A 60 -0.61 -4.68 -9.72
C HIS A 60 -1.33 -3.45 -9.13
N PHE A 61 -2.11 -2.73 -9.94
CA PHE A 61 -2.86 -1.54 -9.46
C PHE A 61 -3.98 -1.89 -8.47
N ASN A 62 -4.42 -3.15 -8.45
CA ASN A 62 -5.47 -3.65 -7.55
C ASN A 62 -5.20 -3.39 -6.06
N ILE A 63 -3.93 -3.19 -5.66
CA ILE A 63 -3.60 -2.82 -4.27
C ILE A 63 -4.34 -1.55 -3.84
N LEU A 64 -4.50 -0.58 -4.74
CA LEU A 64 -5.19 0.67 -4.46
C LEU A 64 -6.69 0.43 -4.23
N SER A 65 -7.33 -0.51 -4.95
CA SER A 65 -8.71 -0.90 -4.67
C SER A 65 -8.85 -1.57 -3.30
N ASN A 66 -7.93 -2.46 -2.92
CA ASN A 66 -7.97 -3.04 -1.56
C ASN A 66 -7.72 -1.97 -0.47
N ILE A 67 -6.94 -0.92 -0.77
CA ILE A 67 -6.79 0.25 0.12
C ILE A 67 -8.10 1.04 0.21
N ALA A 68 -8.82 1.19 -0.90
CA ALA A 68 -10.15 1.82 -0.90
C ALA A 68 -11.11 1.08 0.03
N ASP A 69 -11.14 -0.25 -0.02
CA ASP A 69 -11.96 -1.09 0.86
C ASP A 69 -11.66 -0.81 2.35
N VAL A 70 -10.38 -0.69 2.71
CA VAL A 70 -9.97 -0.31 4.08
C VAL A 70 -10.42 1.10 4.44
N VAL A 71 -10.38 2.06 3.50
CA VAL A 71 -10.72 3.46 3.78
C VAL A 71 -12.24 3.64 3.94
N GLU A 72 -13.06 3.01 3.12
CA GLU A 72 -14.53 3.16 3.17
C GLU A 72 -15.20 2.36 4.28
N GLN A 73 -14.59 1.25 4.72
CA GLN A 73 -15.21 0.33 5.66
C GLN A 73 -15.62 1.01 6.97
N THR A 74 -16.84 0.83 7.44
CA THR A 74 -17.31 1.49 8.67
C THR A 74 -17.25 0.57 9.89
N ASP A 75 -17.28 -0.74 9.66
CA ASP A 75 -17.22 -1.76 10.71
C ASP A 75 -15.76 -2.10 11.05
N LEU A 76 -15.41 -2.00 12.33
CA LEU A 76 -14.04 -2.21 12.80
C LEU A 76 -13.55 -3.65 12.58
N ASP A 77 -14.42 -4.65 12.77
CA ASP A 77 -14.05 -6.05 12.57
C ASP A 77 -13.80 -6.33 11.08
N LEU A 78 -14.57 -5.69 10.20
CA LEU A 78 -14.34 -5.77 8.76
C LEU A 78 -13.06 -5.04 8.34
N ILE A 79 -12.69 -3.90 8.97
CA ILE A 79 -11.39 -3.25 8.72
C ILE A 79 -10.25 -4.23 9.04
N MET A 80 -10.34 -4.95 10.16
CA MET A 80 -9.33 -5.94 10.55
C MET A 80 -9.20 -7.05 9.51
N LEU A 81 -10.31 -7.53 8.96
CA LEU A 81 -10.33 -8.51 7.87
C LEU A 81 -9.68 -7.98 6.59
N GLU A 82 -9.97 -6.73 6.23
CA GLU A 82 -9.36 -6.11 5.05
C GLU A 82 -7.85 -5.93 5.21
N ILE A 83 -7.38 -5.51 6.39
CA ILE A 83 -5.95 -5.43 6.70
C ILE A 83 -5.27 -6.80 6.59
N ALA A 84 -5.86 -7.86 7.16
CA ALA A 84 -5.32 -9.21 7.07
C ALA A 84 -5.27 -9.69 5.61
N THR A 85 -6.28 -9.35 4.82
CA THR A 85 -6.36 -9.68 3.39
C THR A 85 -5.29 -8.92 2.59
N LEU A 86 -5.09 -7.63 2.86
CA LEU A 86 -4.04 -6.80 2.26
C LEU A 86 -2.65 -7.37 2.55
N ALA A 87 -2.39 -7.70 3.80
CA ALA A 87 -1.10 -8.24 4.23
C ALA A 87 -0.79 -9.61 3.61
N LYS A 88 -1.83 -10.44 3.41
CA LYS A 88 -1.71 -11.73 2.73
C LYS A 88 -1.50 -11.59 1.22
N LYS A 89 -2.25 -10.68 0.56
CA LYS A 89 -2.15 -10.45 -0.89
C LYS A 89 -0.84 -9.74 -1.27
N TYR A 90 -0.31 -8.89 -0.40
CA TYR A 90 0.86 -8.07 -0.66
C TYR A 90 1.91 -8.22 0.46
N PRO A 91 2.68 -9.33 0.47
CA PRO A 91 3.66 -9.62 1.53
C PRO A 91 4.80 -8.59 1.65
N THR A 92 4.98 -7.74 0.63
CA THR A 92 5.97 -6.65 0.61
C THR A 92 5.50 -5.41 1.35
N LEU A 93 4.20 -5.30 1.69
CA LEU A 93 3.71 -4.25 2.56
C LEU A 93 4.30 -4.43 3.96
N ASN A 94 4.86 -3.35 4.50
CA ASN A 94 5.35 -3.33 5.86
C ASN A 94 4.32 -2.73 6.82
N THR A 95 4.50 -2.99 8.12
CA THR A 95 3.59 -2.51 9.18
C THR A 95 3.42 -0.99 9.15
N ASN A 96 4.49 -0.22 8.85
CA ASN A 96 4.39 1.24 8.78
C ASN A 96 3.47 1.71 7.65
N GLN A 97 3.52 1.06 6.47
CA GLN A 97 2.63 1.38 5.36
C GLN A 97 1.17 1.11 5.72
N VAL A 98 0.89 0.00 6.42
CA VAL A 98 -0.45 -0.31 6.91
C VAL A 98 -0.95 0.71 7.94
N ILE A 99 -0.08 1.14 8.86
CA ILE A 99 -0.40 2.23 9.80
C ILE A 99 -0.78 3.51 9.04
N GLN A 100 -0.02 3.88 8.00
CA GLN A 100 -0.33 5.07 7.21
C GLN A 100 -1.69 4.95 6.50
N ILE A 101 -2.02 3.77 5.97
CA ILE A 101 -3.33 3.51 5.35
C ILE A 101 -4.46 3.70 6.36
N LEU A 102 -4.33 3.12 7.56
CA LEU A 102 -5.33 3.26 8.63
C LEU A 102 -5.50 4.72 9.09
N LEU A 103 -4.40 5.47 9.14
CA LEU A 103 -4.41 6.89 9.54
C LEU A 103 -5.10 7.83 8.53
N LEU A 104 -5.33 7.39 7.28
CA LEU A 104 -6.12 8.16 6.31
C LEU A 104 -7.56 8.39 6.78
N ARG A 105 -8.10 7.53 7.66
CA ARG A 105 -9.51 7.51 8.03
C ARG A 105 -9.90 8.48 9.15
N GLU A 106 -8.93 8.98 9.91
CA GLU A 106 -9.09 9.88 11.07
C GLU A 106 -10.08 9.46 12.18
N ASP A 107 -10.70 8.30 12.08
CA ASP A 107 -11.54 7.71 13.13
C ASP A 107 -10.78 6.80 14.08
N LEU A 108 -9.51 6.50 13.75
CA LEU A 108 -8.60 5.73 14.57
C LEU A 108 -7.50 6.65 15.11
N THR A 109 -7.20 6.52 16.39
CA THR A 109 -6.00 7.08 16.98
C THR A 109 -4.76 6.39 16.40
N LYS A 110 -3.60 7.07 16.51
CA LYS A 110 -2.32 6.47 16.11
C LYS A 110 -2.03 5.16 16.87
N GLN A 111 -2.47 5.06 18.12
CA GLN A 111 -2.30 3.86 18.93
C GLN A 111 -3.17 2.72 18.39
N GLU A 112 -4.46 2.95 18.16
CA GLU A 112 -5.37 1.94 17.60
C GLU A 112 -4.93 1.45 16.21
N ALA A 113 -4.46 2.37 15.35
CA ALA A 113 -3.90 2.02 14.06
C ALA A 113 -2.64 1.14 14.18
N THR A 114 -1.77 1.45 15.16
CA THR A 114 -0.57 0.68 15.44
C THR A 114 -0.91 -0.71 15.96
N ASP A 115 -1.81 -0.80 16.93
CA ASP A 115 -2.22 -2.06 17.54
C ASP A 115 -2.90 -2.97 16.51
N THR A 116 -3.76 -2.41 15.67
CA THR A 116 -4.40 -3.12 14.55
C THR A 116 -3.37 -3.64 13.56
N ALA A 117 -2.44 -2.79 13.11
CA ALA A 117 -1.40 -3.20 12.17
C ALA A 117 -0.51 -4.31 12.74
N VAL A 118 -0.11 -4.22 14.03
CA VAL A 118 0.72 -5.24 14.69
C VAL A 118 -0.03 -6.56 14.89
N ALA A 119 -1.33 -6.51 15.14
CA ALA A 119 -2.15 -7.70 15.36
C ALA A 119 -2.39 -8.50 14.08
N TYR A 120 -2.59 -7.82 12.94
CA TYR A 120 -3.04 -8.45 11.69
C TYR A 120 -1.98 -8.55 10.60
N MET A 121 -0.83 -7.88 10.75
CA MET A 121 0.30 -8.10 9.86
C MET A 121 1.00 -9.44 10.18
N PRO A 122 1.37 -10.23 9.16
CA PRO A 122 2.20 -11.40 9.34
C PRO A 122 3.47 -11.00 10.08
N ARG A 123 3.72 -11.62 11.23
CA ARG A 123 5.01 -11.52 11.89
C ARG A 123 6.01 -12.22 11.00
N VAL A 124 6.78 -11.46 10.24
CA VAL A 124 7.99 -11.98 9.63
C VAL A 124 8.89 -12.34 10.80
N ASN A 125 8.87 -13.62 11.18
CA ASN A 125 9.72 -14.13 12.25
C ASN A 125 11.15 -14.02 11.73
N GLN A 126 11.84 -12.94 12.08
CA GLN A 126 13.22 -12.71 11.64
C GLN A 126 14.13 -13.89 11.99
N GLY A 127 13.80 -14.65 13.04
CA GLY A 127 14.47 -15.91 13.39
C GLY A 127 14.36 -17.01 12.32
N ILE A 128 13.21 -17.16 11.66
CA ILE A 128 13.03 -18.19 10.62
C ILE A 128 13.79 -17.82 9.34
N LEU A 129 13.85 -16.53 8.98
CA LEU A 129 14.66 -16.06 7.86
C LEU A 129 16.17 -16.26 8.13
N PHE A 130 16.63 -16.05 9.37
CA PHE A 130 18.00 -16.37 9.77
C PHE A 130 18.31 -17.86 9.70
N GLU A 131 17.38 -18.73 10.13
CA GLU A 131 17.53 -20.19 10.02
C GLU A 131 17.55 -20.66 8.57
N ILE A 132 16.64 -20.16 7.71
CA ILE A 132 16.61 -20.50 6.28
C ILE A 132 17.88 -20.02 5.57
N MET A 133 18.35 -18.80 5.85
CA MET A 133 19.62 -18.30 5.29
C MET A 133 20.84 -19.04 5.84
N GLY A 134 20.77 -19.56 7.07
CA GLY A 134 21.80 -20.43 7.65
C GLY A 134 21.86 -21.82 6.98
N ILE A 135 20.72 -22.38 6.58
CA ILE A 135 20.62 -23.66 5.87
C ILE A 135 21.11 -23.51 4.42
N VAL A 136 20.74 -22.41 3.74
CA VAL A 136 21.14 -22.17 2.33
C VAL A 136 22.64 -21.88 2.17
N ASN A 137 23.31 -21.40 3.23
CA ASN A 137 24.75 -21.11 3.21
C ASN A 137 25.65 -22.27 3.70
N GLN A 138 25.11 -23.47 3.93
CA GLN A 138 25.97 -24.62 4.18
C GLN A 138 26.52 -25.16 2.85
N PRO A 139 27.85 -25.14 2.63
CA PRO A 139 28.43 -25.83 1.49
C PRO A 139 28.19 -27.34 1.64
N ASN A 140 27.67 -27.98 0.59
CA ASN A 140 27.53 -29.44 0.49
C ASN A 140 28.85 -30.16 0.77
#